data_AF-A0A945ST98-F1
#
_entry.id   AF-A0A945ST98-F1
#
_cell.length_a   1.000
_cell.length_b   1.000
_cell.length_c   1.000
_cell.angle_alpha   90.00
_cell.angle_beta   90.00
_cell.angle_gamma   90.00
#
_symmetry.space_group_name_H-M   'P 1'
#
loop_
_entity.id
_entity.type
_entity.pdbx_description
1 polymer ?
#
loop_
_entity_poly.entity_id
_entity_poly.type
_entity_poly.pdbx_seq_one_letter_code
_entity_poly.pdbx_strand_id
1 'polypeptide(L)'
;MADGGTGPGSDGQGIGARVLRKEDKRFLDGAGRYVSDIYLPRTLEAAIVRSPVAHAENLKISPPAGAEGRFFTAEDMAADGVQPIHVVSKFPGHKGSDYPHLATGKLRFVGESVAVCLADTRAAAEDLVAGAEIDFNALPPVVDMLAAVEPSAARVHDDWDDNVILDSRFDANAENVSAPVSVTRTFRMNRQAVNPLEGAAVLAEWDAREDRLVVYSASQIPHILKNALCECLGLRQNQVRVVAPDVGGGFGYKCVLLPEEIYIPWVAMQVKRPVRWIQDRREHLVTAANAREHHYSVTLHAQPDGTFVGLEADIIV
;
A
#
# COMPACT_ATOMS: atom_id res chain seq x y z
N MET A 1 41.20 -15.15 24.36
CA MET A 1 41.13 -14.97 25.82
C MET A 1 40.32 -13.72 26.12
N ALA A 2 39.01 -13.89 26.25
CA ALA A 2 38.10 -13.01 26.98
C ALA A 2 36.92 -13.93 27.33
N ASP A 3 37.07 -14.56 28.49
CA ASP A 3 36.22 -15.59 29.05
C ASP A 3 35.04 -14.88 29.75
N GLY A 4 33.85 -14.98 29.16
CA GLY A 4 32.62 -14.39 29.69
C GLY A 4 31.75 -15.50 30.27
N GLY A 5 31.85 -15.68 31.58
CA GLY A 5 31.37 -16.85 32.32
C GLY A 5 29.94 -17.27 32.04
N THR A 6 29.78 -18.56 31.78
CA THR A 6 28.51 -19.28 31.73
C THR A 6 28.19 -19.83 33.12
N GLY A 7 27.19 -19.25 33.78
CA GLY A 7 26.57 -19.88 34.95
C GLY A 7 25.82 -21.16 34.53
N PRO A 8 25.61 -22.12 35.45
CA PRO A 8 24.95 -23.38 35.12
C PRO A 8 23.44 -23.16 35.01
N GLY A 9 22.93 -23.04 33.78
CA GLY A 9 21.50 -22.93 33.51
C GLY A 9 21.16 -22.31 32.15
N SER A 10 21.10 -23.17 31.13
CA SER A 10 20.66 -22.98 29.73
C SER A 10 21.81 -23.01 28.72
N ASP A 11 21.71 -23.89 27.73
CA ASP A 11 22.69 -24.14 26.66
C ASP A 11 22.80 -22.96 25.66
N GLY A 12 22.50 -21.74 26.10
CA GLY A 12 22.49 -20.53 25.26
C GLY A 12 21.49 -20.59 24.11
N GLN A 13 20.55 -21.54 24.12
CA GLN A 13 19.57 -21.80 23.06
C GLN A 13 18.14 -21.82 23.62
N GLY A 14 17.17 -21.53 22.75
CA GLY A 14 15.75 -21.61 23.09
C GLY A 14 15.15 -20.31 23.65
N ILE A 15 13.93 -20.41 24.18
CA ILE A 15 13.14 -19.28 24.66
C ILE A 15 13.87 -18.60 25.83
N GLY A 16 14.04 -17.28 25.75
CA GLY A 16 14.70 -16.47 26.77
C GLY A 16 16.23 -16.35 26.63
N ALA A 17 16.86 -17.14 25.75
CA ALA A 17 18.29 -17.07 25.50
C ALA A 17 18.65 -15.92 24.54
N ARG A 18 19.81 -15.28 24.75
CA ARG A 18 20.40 -14.28 23.84
C ARG A 18 21.18 -14.96 22.71
N VAL A 19 20.46 -15.60 21.79
CA VAL A 19 21.05 -16.26 20.61
C VAL A 19 21.47 -15.25 19.54
N LEU A 20 22.57 -15.54 18.83
CA LEU A 20 22.92 -14.83 17.59
C LEU A 20 21.91 -15.19 16.49
N ARG A 21 21.63 -14.23 15.58
CA ARG A 21 20.65 -14.46 14.52
C ARG A 21 21.22 -15.42 13.47
N LYS A 22 20.39 -16.31 12.96
CA LYS A 22 20.81 -17.29 11.92
C LYS A 22 21.01 -16.62 10.57
N GLU A 23 20.30 -15.53 10.35
CA GLU A 23 20.23 -14.79 9.10
C GLU A 23 21.41 -13.82 8.92
N ASP A 24 22.09 -13.44 10.01
CA ASP A 24 23.17 -12.45 10.00
C ASP A 24 24.24 -12.76 8.96
N LYS A 25 24.65 -14.03 8.87
CA LYS A 25 25.72 -14.44 7.96
C LYS A 25 25.43 -14.01 6.52
N ARG A 26 24.24 -14.30 5.98
CA ARG A 26 23.94 -13.95 4.58
C ARG A 26 23.85 -12.44 4.39
N PHE A 27 23.34 -11.70 5.37
CA PHE A 27 23.21 -10.25 5.25
C PHE A 27 24.55 -9.53 5.33
N LEU A 28 25.42 -9.95 6.26
CA LEU A 28 26.75 -9.36 6.44
C LEU A 28 27.71 -9.71 5.28
N ASP A 29 27.53 -10.87 4.66
CA ASP A 29 28.32 -11.30 3.51
C ASP A 29 27.80 -10.72 2.16
N GLY A 30 26.74 -9.90 2.17
CA GLY A 30 26.11 -9.40 0.94
C GLY A 30 25.39 -10.47 0.12
N ALA A 31 25.08 -11.60 0.73
CA ALA A 31 24.37 -12.75 0.16
C ALA A 31 22.87 -12.79 0.51
N GLY A 32 22.33 -11.69 1.05
CA GLY A 32 20.89 -11.47 1.12
C GLY A 32 20.30 -11.40 -0.29
N ARG A 33 19.01 -11.71 -0.43
CA ARG A 33 18.34 -11.68 -1.73
C ARG A 33 17.04 -10.90 -1.63
N TYR A 34 17.07 -9.65 -2.03
CA TYR A 34 15.90 -8.78 -2.17
C TYR A 34 15.31 -8.92 -3.57
N VAL A 35 14.11 -8.37 -3.83
CA VAL A 35 13.47 -8.47 -5.16
C VAL A 35 14.36 -7.86 -6.25
N SER A 36 15.04 -6.74 -5.95
CA SER A 36 15.97 -6.06 -6.86
C SER A 36 17.14 -6.94 -7.31
N ASP A 37 17.52 -7.92 -6.50
CA ASP A 37 18.67 -8.78 -6.75
C ASP A 37 18.31 -10.01 -7.60
N ILE A 38 17.01 -10.22 -7.83
CA ILE A 38 16.52 -11.34 -8.64
C ILE A 38 16.63 -10.95 -10.12
N TYR A 39 17.44 -11.72 -10.84
CA TYR A 39 17.57 -11.60 -12.28
C TYR A 39 16.82 -12.71 -13.01
N LEU A 40 15.93 -12.33 -13.93
CA LEU A 40 15.32 -13.23 -14.90
C LEU A 40 15.70 -12.76 -16.33
N PRO A 41 16.05 -13.68 -17.24
CA PRO A 41 16.43 -13.30 -18.60
C PRO A 41 15.31 -12.53 -19.32
N ARG A 42 15.70 -11.47 -20.04
CA ARG A 42 14.80 -10.61 -20.83
C ARG A 42 13.77 -9.83 -20.00
N THR A 43 14.05 -9.61 -18.72
CA THR A 43 13.24 -8.73 -17.86
C THR A 43 13.06 -7.35 -18.50
N LEU A 44 11.84 -6.85 -18.50
CA LEU A 44 11.50 -5.46 -18.78
C LEU A 44 11.39 -4.70 -17.46
N GLU A 45 11.86 -3.47 -17.44
CA GLU A 45 11.66 -2.55 -16.33
C GLU A 45 10.39 -1.73 -16.55
N ALA A 46 9.59 -1.60 -15.51
CA ALA A 46 8.38 -0.80 -15.50
C ALA A 46 8.63 0.54 -14.80
N ALA A 47 8.06 1.59 -15.36
CA ALA A 47 7.90 2.89 -14.74
C ALA A 47 6.43 3.32 -14.85
N ILE A 48 5.97 4.15 -13.93
CA ILE A 48 4.53 4.44 -13.78
C ILE A 48 4.29 5.91 -14.07
N VAL A 49 3.35 6.19 -14.97
CA VAL A 49 2.79 7.52 -15.16
C VAL A 49 1.85 7.78 -13.97
N ARG A 50 2.13 8.85 -13.21
CA ARG A 50 1.41 9.15 -11.97
C ARG A 50 0.75 10.52 -12.04
N SER A 51 -0.38 10.65 -11.35
CA SER A 51 -1.12 11.90 -11.23
C SER A 51 -0.26 13.05 -10.69
N PRO A 52 -0.24 14.22 -11.36
CA PRO A 52 0.43 15.40 -10.83
C PRO A 52 -0.46 16.22 -9.88
N VAL A 53 -1.75 15.87 -9.73
CA VAL A 53 -2.74 16.67 -9.00
C VAL A 53 -3.50 15.83 -7.97
N ALA A 54 -4.03 16.50 -6.94
CA ALA A 54 -4.73 15.85 -5.85
C ALA A 54 -6.17 15.47 -6.21
N HIS A 55 -6.83 16.19 -7.12
CA HIS A 55 -8.22 15.93 -7.48
C HIS A 55 -8.50 16.46 -8.88
N ALA A 56 -9.00 15.60 -9.77
CA ALA A 56 -9.42 16.00 -11.11
C ALA A 56 -10.40 15.01 -11.72
N GLU A 57 -11.19 15.46 -12.69
CA GLU A 57 -12.11 14.63 -13.49
C GLU A 57 -11.75 14.68 -14.99
N ASN A 58 -12.45 13.88 -15.79
CA ASN A 58 -12.25 13.77 -17.23
C ASN A 58 -10.80 13.44 -17.61
N LEU A 59 -10.17 12.56 -16.82
CA LEU A 59 -8.83 12.05 -17.07
C LEU A 59 -8.73 11.42 -18.46
N LYS A 60 -7.78 11.89 -19.26
CA LYS A 60 -7.34 11.28 -20.52
C LYS A 60 -5.83 11.13 -20.50
N ILE A 61 -5.36 10.02 -21.06
CA ILE A 61 -3.95 9.70 -21.13
C ILE A 61 -3.59 9.34 -22.57
N SER A 62 -2.55 9.99 -23.11
CA SER A 62 -2.02 9.70 -24.43
C SER A 62 -0.68 8.99 -24.33
N PRO A 63 -0.45 7.93 -25.13
CA PRO A 63 0.80 7.19 -25.09
C PRO A 63 1.97 8.05 -25.60
N PRO A 64 3.18 7.88 -25.03
CA PRO A 64 4.39 8.49 -25.58
C PRO A 64 4.75 7.88 -26.94
N ALA A 65 5.52 8.61 -27.75
CA ALA A 65 6.06 8.07 -28.99
C ALA A 65 6.98 6.86 -28.72
N GLY A 66 6.88 5.81 -29.53
CA GLY A 66 7.72 4.60 -29.39
C GLY A 66 7.27 3.64 -28.26
N ALA A 67 6.06 3.82 -27.75
CA ALA A 67 5.51 3.02 -26.66
C ALA A 67 4.62 1.84 -27.13
N GLU A 68 4.66 1.50 -28.42
CA GLU A 68 3.84 0.42 -28.97
C GLU A 68 4.14 -0.93 -28.28
N GLY A 69 3.10 -1.53 -27.69
CA GLY A 69 3.22 -2.75 -26.88
C GLY A 69 4.01 -2.58 -25.57
N ARG A 70 4.27 -1.35 -25.16
CA ARG A 70 5.04 -0.96 -23.97
C ARG A 70 4.30 0.03 -23.08
N PHE A 71 3.06 0.37 -23.41
CA PHE A 71 2.21 1.30 -22.68
C PHE A 71 0.89 0.62 -22.35
N PHE A 72 0.49 0.64 -21.07
CA PHE A 72 -0.72 -0.02 -20.59
C PHE A 72 -1.51 0.91 -19.67
N THR A 73 -2.83 0.89 -19.83
CA THR A 73 -3.79 1.77 -19.15
C THR A 73 -4.87 0.97 -18.43
N ALA A 74 -5.74 1.66 -17.69
CA ALA A 74 -6.91 1.05 -17.08
C ALA A 74 -7.87 0.42 -18.11
N GLU A 75 -7.95 0.97 -19.32
CA GLU A 75 -8.82 0.45 -20.39
C GLU A 75 -8.36 -0.92 -20.89
N ASP A 76 -7.05 -1.11 -21.02
CA ASP A 76 -6.46 -2.40 -21.39
C ASP A 76 -6.77 -3.47 -20.33
N MET A 77 -6.68 -3.11 -19.04
CA MET A 77 -7.02 -4.01 -17.93
C MET A 77 -8.51 -4.37 -17.92
N ALA A 78 -9.38 -3.39 -18.18
CA ALA A 78 -10.82 -3.60 -18.26
C ALA A 78 -11.22 -4.48 -19.45
N ALA A 79 -10.55 -4.33 -20.60
CA ALA A 79 -10.76 -5.18 -21.78
C ALA A 79 -10.44 -6.65 -21.50
N ASP A 80 -9.48 -6.92 -20.61
CA ASP A 80 -9.12 -8.26 -20.13
C ASP A 80 -9.98 -8.75 -18.95
N GLY A 81 -10.94 -7.95 -18.49
CA GLY A 81 -11.83 -8.31 -17.38
C GLY A 81 -11.17 -8.32 -16.01
N VAL A 82 -10.04 -7.60 -15.84
CA VAL A 82 -9.36 -7.48 -14.54
C VAL A 82 -10.26 -6.74 -13.55
N GLN A 83 -10.54 -7.36 -12.41
CA GLN A 83 -11.37 -6.78 -11.36
C GLN A 83 -10.56 -5.83 -10.46
N PRO A 84 -11.14 -4.72 -9.97
CA PRO A 84 -10.46 -3.81 -9.05
C PRO A 84 -10.19 -4.50 -7.70
N ILE A 85 -9.38 -3.86 -6.85
CA ILE A 85 -9.31 -4.25 -5.44
C ILE A 85 -10.57 -3.73 -4.76
N HIS A 86 -11.41 -4.64 -4.27
CA HIS A 86 -12.61 -4.27 -3.52
C HIS A 86 -12.46 -4.62 -2.04
N VAL A 87 -12.46 -3.61 -1.16
CA VAL A 87 -12.29 -3.81 0.28
C VAL A 87 -13.63 -3.66 0.98
N VAL A 88 -14.07 -4.73 1.65
CA VAL A 88 -15.27 -4.74 2.49
C VAL A 88 -14.89 -5.13 3.91
N SER A 89 -15.18 -4.24 4.86
CA SER A 89 -15.10 -4.58 6.27
C SER A 89 -16.42 -5.20 6.75
N LYS A 90 -16.34 -6.05 7.78
CA LYS A 90 -17.52 -6.62 8.45
C LYS A 90 -18.17 -5.66 9.46
N PHE A 91 -17.58 -4.49 9.70
CA PHE A 91 -18.15 -3.49 10.60
C PHE A 91 -19.46 -2.93 10.02
N PRO A 92 -20.56 -2.90 10.78
CA PRO A 92 -21.80 -2.28 10.35
C PRO A 92 -21.58 -0.82 9.92
N GLY A 93 -22.14 -0.43 8.79
CA GLY A 93 -22.02 0.93 8.25
C GLY A 93 -20.74 1.22 7.45
N HIS A 94 -19.82 0.26 7.30
CA HIS A 94 -18.66 0.43 6.42
C HIS A 94 -19.07 0.60 4.96
N LYS A 95 -18.63 1.68 4.33
CA LYS A 95 -18.79 1.94 2.89
C LYS A 95 -17.63 1.32 2.13
N GLY A 96 -17.91 0.26 1.38
CA GLY A 96 -16.93 -0.35 0.48
C GLY A 96 -16.67 0.54 -0.73
N SER A 97 -15.41 0.59 -1.18
CA SER A 97 -15.01 1.28 -2.40
C SER A 97 -14.12 0.40 -3.24
N ASP A 98 -14.25 0.52 -4.56
CA ASP A 98 -13.26 0.00 -5.48
C ASP A 98 -12.00 0.87 -5.46
N TYR A 99 -10.85 0.22 -5.37
CA TYR A 99 -9.56 0.85 -5.62
C TYR A 99 -9.06 0.40 -7.01
N PRO A 100 -9.20 1.26 -8.06
CA PRO A 100 -8.74 0.91 -9.40
C PRO A 100 -7.22 0.76 -9.44
N HIS A 101 -6.75 -0.24 -10.20
CA HIS A 101 -5.31 -0.53 -10.35
C HIS A 101 -4.55 0.62 -11.03
N LEU A 102 -5.20 1.19 -12.05
CA LEU A 102 -4.80 2.40 -12.77
C LEU A 102 -6.04 3.30 -12.83
N ALA A 103 -5.85 4.60 -12.63
CA ALA A 103 -6.93 5.58 -12.57
C ALA A 103 -7.70 5.64 -13.90
N THR A 104 -9.02 5.76 -13.79
CA THR A 104 -9.93 5.94 -14.92
C THR A 104 -10.95 7.02 -14.58
N GLY A 105 -11.18 7.95 -15.52
CA GLY A 105 -12.14 9.06 -15.42
C GLY A 105 -11.80 10.14 -14.40
N LYS A 106 -11.24 9.80 -13.23
CA LYS A 106 -11.00 10.69 -12.09
C LYS A 106 -9.67 10.39 -11.41
N LEU A 107 -9.02 11.45 -10.95
CA LEU A 107 -7.82 11.45 -10.10
C LEU A 107 -8.20 11.86 -8.68
N ARG A 108 -7.73 11.13 -7.67
CA ARG A 108 -8.14 11.25 -6.26
C ARG A 108 -7.01 11.62 -5.31
N PHE A 109 -5.75 11.51 -5.76
CA PHE A 109 -4.59 11.98 -5.00
C PHE A 109 -3.36 12.19 -5.89
N VAL A 110 -2.41 12.99 -5.41
CA VAL A 110 -1.11 13.18 -6.08
C VAL A 110 -0.34 11.86 -6.05
N GLY A 111 0.10 11.38 -7.20
CA GLY A 111 0.84 10.12 -7.32
C GLY A 111 0.01 8.89 -7.68
N GLU A 112 -1.31 9.02 -7.78
CA GLU A 112 -2.19 7.93 -8.24
C GLU A 112 -1.72 7.40 -9.61
N SER A 113 -1.61 6.08 -9.76
CA SER A 113 -1.12 5.46 -10.98
C SER A 113 -2.13 5.65 -12.12
N VAL A 114 -1.67 6.09 -13.29
CA VAL A 114 -2.50 6.35 -14.48
C VAL A 114 -2.20 5.35 -15.59
N ALA A 115 -0.92 5.06 -15.82
CA ALA A 115 -0.47 4.12 -16.83
C ALA A 115 0.88 3.51 -16.45
N VAL A 116 1.24 2.40 -17.11
CA VAL A 116 2.53 1.72 -16.96
C VAL A 116 3.28 1.74 -18.27
N CYS A 117 4.53 2.19 -18.23
CA CYS A 117 5.47 2.14 -19.34
C CYS A 117 6.50 1.04 -19.10
N LEU A 118 6.87 0.30 -20.15
CA LEU A 118 7.90 -0.73 -20.11
C LEU A 118 9.08 -0.39 -21.02
N ALA A 119 10.29 -0.71 -20.57
CA ALA A 119 11.46 -0.70 -21.44
C ALA A 119 12.50 -1.75 -21.02
N ASP A 120 13.56 -1.90 -21.80
CA ASP A 120 14.64 -2.84 -21.49
C ASP A 120 15.55 -2.33 -20.35
N THR A 121 15.41 -1.06 -19.94
CA THR A 121 16.09 -0.47 -18.78
C THR A 121 15.15 0.47 -18.03
N ARG A 122 15.41 0.71 -16.74
CA ARG A 122 14.61 1.60 -15.91
C ARG A 122 14.62 3.04 -16.45
N ALA A 123 15.79 3.52 -16.88
CA ALA A 123 15.92 4.87 -17.43
C ALA A 123 15.09 5.05 -18.71
N ALA A 124 15.10 4.08 -19.61
CA ALA A 124 14.28 4.14 -20.82
C ALA A 124 12.76 4.05 -20.52
N ALA A 125 12.37 3.34 -19.45
CA ALA A 125 10.98 3.31 -19.02
C ALA A 125 10.55 4.67 -18.43
N GLU A 126 11.45 5.34 -17.70
CA GLU A 126 11.24 6.71 -17.20
C GLU A 126 11.17 7.74 -18.33
N ASP A 127 11.97 7.59 -19.39
CA ASP A 127 11.89 8.44 -20.58
C ASP A 127 10.51 8.33 -21.26
N LEU A 128 9.95 7.11 -21.33
CA LEU A 128 8.58 6.91 -21.82
C LEU A 128 7.57 7.60 -20.90
N VAL A 129 7.66 7.42 -19.58
CA VAL A 129 6.78 8.12 -18.63
C VAL A 129 6.83 9.63 -18.81
N ALA A 130 8.01 10.22 -19.05
CA ALA A 130 8.17 11.65 -19.26
C ALA A 130 7.54 12.15 -20.58
N GLY A 131 7.40 11.28 -21.57
CA GLY A 131 6.75 11.61 -22.84
C GLY A 131 5.23 11.39 -22.86
N ALA A 132 4.64 10.84 -21.79
CA ALA A 132 3.21 10.60 -21.72
C ALA A 132 2.46 11.89 -21.36
N GLU A 133 1.32 12.14 -22.03
CA GLU A 133 0.54 13.36 -21.84
C GLU A 133 -0.76 13.04 -21.09
N ILE A 134 -1.05 13.80 -20.02
CA ILE A 134 -2.24 13.65 -19.20
C ILE A 134 -3.08 14.93 -19.30
N ASP A 135 -4.32 14.79 -19.75
CA ASP A 135 -5.32 15.87 -19.75
C ASP A 135 -6.40 15.60 -18.70
N PHE A 136 -6.82 16.64 -17.99
CA PHE A 136 -7.86 16.54 -16.97
C PHE A 136 -8.44 17.92 -16.62
N ASN A 137 -9.60 17.94 -15.99
CA ASN A 137 -10.18 19.13 -15.37
C ASN A 137 -9.91 19.09 -13.87
N ALA A 138 -9.07 19.99 -13.36
CA ALA A 138 -8.75 20.05 -11.95
C ALA A 138 -10.00 20.38 -11.10
N LEU A 139 -10.14 19.68 -9.98
CA LEU A 139 -11.19 19.88 -9.00
C LEU A 139 -10.58 20.38 -7.67
N PRO A 140 -11.35 21.07 -6.81
CA PRO A 140 -10.90 21.41 -5.47
C PRO A 140 -10.54 20.14 -4.68
N PRO A 141 -9.31 20.02 -4.15
CA PRO A 141 -8.92 18.85 -3.36
C PRO A 141 -9.42 18.96 -1.92
N VAL A 142 -9.63 17.80 -1.29
CA VAL A 142 -9.88 17.68 0.15
C VAL A 142 -8.58 17.27 0.82
N VAL A 143 -8.02 18.15 1.65
CA VAL A 143 -6.67 17.98 2.24
C VAL A 143 -6.65 17.96 3.77
N ASP A 144 -7.83 18.06 4.39
CA ASP A 144 -8.01 18.04 5.84
C ASP A 144 -9.23 17.18 6.18
N MET A 145 -9.06 16.21 7.08
CA MET A 145 -10.12 15.26 7.45
C MET A 145 -11.29 15.90 8.21
N LEU A 146 -11.07 16.99 8.95
CA LEU A 146 -12.16 17.71 9.63
C LEU A 146 -12.99 18.48 8.60
N ALA A 147 -12.35 19.07 7.59
CA ALA A 147 -13.07 19.67 6.47
C ALA A 147 -13.76 18.61 5.59
N ALA A 148 -13.21 17.40 5.49
CA ALA A 148 -13.76 16.33 4.65
C ALA A 148 -15.16 15.85 5.08
N VAL A 149 -15.44 15.88 6.39
CA VAL A 149 -16.71 15.44 6.96
C VAL A 149 -17.81 16.52 6.90
N GLU A 150 -17.46 17.76 6.54
CA GLU A 150 -18.43 18.83 6.39
C GLU A 150 -19.35 18.60 5.17
N PRO A 151 -20.64 18.97 5.24
CA PRO A 151 -21.58 18.76 4.13
C PRO A 151 -21.19 19.43 2.81
N SER A 152 -20.39 20.50 2.86
CA SER A 152 -19.93 21.26 1.69
C SER A 152 -18.62 20.74 1.06
N ALA A 153 -18.01 19.70 1.64
CA ALA A 153 -16.77 19.13 1.14
C ALA A 153 -16.94 18.55 -0.26
N ALA A 154 -15.94 18.72 -1.13
CA ALA A 154 -15.89 18.00 -2.38
C ALA A 154 -15.89 16.48 -2.13
N ARG A 155 -16.58 15.71 -2.97
CA ARG A 155 -16.67 14.25 -2.82
C ARG A 155 -15.49 13.57 -3.50
N VAL A 156 -14.83 12.67 -2.76
CA VAL A 156 -13.77 11.81 -3.33
C VAL A 156 -14.40 10.67 -4.14
N HIS A 157 -15.41 10.04 -3.58
CA HIS A 157 -16.25 9.01 -4.22
C HIS A 157 -17.58 9.64 -4.63
N ASP A 158 -17.85 9.71 -5.94
CA ASP A 158 -19.02 10.42 -6.48
C ASP A 158 -20.34 9.68 -6.20
N ASP A 159 -20.25 8.38 -5.96
CA ASP A 159 -21.35 7.48 -5.60
C ASP A 159 -21.69 7.50 -4.10
N TRP A 160 -20.96 8.27 -3.29
CA TRP A 160 -21.17 8.37 -1.84
C TRP A 160 -21.85 9.67 -1.44
N ASP A 161 -22.77 9.59 -0.47
CA ASP A 161 -23.47 10.75 0.07
C ASP A 161 -22.56 11.68 0.90
N ASP A 162 -21.48 11.14 1.47
CA ASP A 162 -20.49 11.81 2.32
C ASP A 162 -19.07 11.22 2.14
N ASN A 163 -18.05 11.83 2.76
CA ASN A 163 -16.67 11.32 2.75
C ASN A 163 -16.34 10.42 3.96
N VAL A 164 -17.34 9.90 4.68
CA VAL A 164 -17.17 9.07 5.88
C VAL A 164 -17.24 7.60 5.48
N ILE A 165 -16.09 6.91 5.56
CA ILE A 165 -15.98 5.47 5.25
C ILE A 165 -16.66 4.58 6.31
N LEU A 166 -16.59 4.98 7.57
CA LEU A 166 -17.16 4.26 8.70
C LEU A 166 -17.41 5.23 9.85
N ASP A 167 -18.63 5.25 10.37
CA ASP A 167 -18.97 5.86 11.65
C ASP A 167 -19.32 4.74 12.63
N SER A 168 -18.62 4.68 13.75
CA SER A 168 -18.78 3.62 14.74
C SER A 168 -18.72 4.18 16.14
N ARG A 169 -19.65 3.72 16.99
CA ARG A 169 -19.71 4.05 18.41
C ARG A 169 -19.39 2.81 19.23
N PHE A 170 -18.54 2.97 20.24
CA PHE A 170 -18.19 1.92 21.18
C PHE A 170 -18.42 2.39 22.62
N ASP A 171 -19.41 1.81 23.28
CA ASP A 171 -19.72 2.09 24.69
C ASP A 171 -19.36 0.86 25.54
N ALA A 172 -18.32 0.97 26.37
CA ALA A 172 -17.99 -0.06 27.36
C ALA A 172 -18.52 0.35 28.74
N ASN A 173 -19.69 -0.18 29.12
CA ASN A 173 -20.30 -0.01 30.46
C ASN A 173 -20.56 1.46 30.89
N ALA A 174 -20.95 2.33 29.95
CA ALA A 174 -21.07 3.77 30.16
C ALA A 174 -22.50 4.21 30.57
N GLU A 175 -23.02 3.74 31.72
CA GLU A 175 -24.32 4.27 32.21
C GLU A 175 -24.18 5.62 32.94
N ASN A 176 -22.95 6.05 33.29
CA ASN A 176 -22.67 7.42 33.74
C ASN A 176 -21.15 7.61 33.90
N VAL A 177 -20.51 8.31 32.97
CA VAL A 177 -19.07 8.61 33.06
C VAL A 177 -18.78 9.95 33.76
N SER A 178 -19.80 10.67 34.22
CA SER A 178 -19.65 11.97 34.91
C SER A 178 -19.02 11.83 36.30
N ALA A 179 -18.10 12.74 36.63
CA ALA A 179 -17.42 12.81 37.92
C ALA A 179 -17.08 14.27 38.31
N PRO A 180 -16.78 14.57 39.60
CA PRO A 180 -16.50 15.93 40.07
C PRO A 180 -15.33 16.62 39.36
N VAL A 181 -14.37 15.86 38.84
CA VAL A 181 -13.26 16.38 38.04
C VAL A 181 -13.43 15.87 36.61
N SER A 182 -13.44 16.80 35.65
CA SER A 182 -13.46 16.48 34.21
C SER A 182 -12.43 17.33 33.48
N VAL A 183 -11.62 16.70 32.63
CA VAL A 183 -10.57 17.37 31.86
C VAL A 183 -10.68 16.96 30.40
N THR A 184 -10.91 17.95 29.53
CA THR A 184 -10.90 17.75 28.08
C THR A 184 -9.56 18.17 27.48
N ARG A 185 -9.06 17.36 26.56
CA ARG A 185 -7.88 17.66 25.74
C ARG A 185 -8.14 17.27 24.29
N THR A 186 -7.72 18.14 23.39
CA THR A 186 -7.70 17.89 21.96
C THR A 186 -6.28 17.59 21.52
N PHE A 187 -6.11 16.50 20.77
CA PHE A 187 -4.83 16.10 20.20
C PHE A 187 -4.96 15.99 18.70
N ARG A 188 -4.05 16.65 17.98
CA ARG A 188 -3.90 16.49 16.53
C ARG A 188 -2.54 15.88 16.24
N MET A 189 -2.55 14.74 15.57
CA MET A 189 -1.35 14.04 15.15
C MET A 189 -1.10 14.29 13.67
N ASN A 190 0.13 14.63 13.30
CA ASN A 190 0.50 14.79 11.90
C ASN A 190 0.59 13.42 11.22
N ARG A 191 0.34 13.42 9.91
CA ARG A 191 0.61 12.31 9.02
C ARG A 191 2.09 11.90 9.07
N GLN A 192 2.35 10.60 9.11
CA GLN A 192 3.70 10.02 9.16
C GLN A 192 3.90 9.05 8.01
N ALA A 193 5.05 9.16 7.34
CA ALA A 193 5.47 8.21 6.32
C ALA A 193 6.17 7.02 6.98
N VAL A 194 5.78 5.81 6.59
CA VAL A 194 6.49 4.58 6.95
C VAL A 194 7.60 4.39 5.93
N ASN A 195 8.86 4.66 6.32
CA ASN A 195 9.97 4.84 5.38
C ASN A 195 11.04 3.70 5.46
N PRO A 196 10.74 2.44 5.04
CA PRO A 196 11.73 1.38 4.98
C PRO A 196 12.85 1.75 4.00
N LEU A 197 14.07 1.27 4.25
CA LEU A 197 15.23 1.54 3.39
C LEU A 197 15.05 0.94 1.99
N GLU A 198 14.51 -0.27 1.89
CA GLU A 198 14.05 -0.85 0.63
C GLU A 198 12.62 -0.39 0.33
N GLY A 199 12.38 0.21 -0.84
CA GLY A 199 11.03 0.52 -1.33
C GLY A 199 10.18 -0.74 -1.58
N ALA A 200 8.94 -0.56 -2.04
CA ALA A 200 8.19 -1.67 -2.61
C ALA A 200 8.84 -2.16 -3.91
N ALA A 201 8.69 -3.44 -4.21
CA ALA A 201 9.27 -4.02 -5.42
C ALA A 201 8.49 -5.28 -5.82
N VAL A 202 8.28 -5.42 -7.12
CA VAL A 202 7.57 -6.54 -7.73
C VAL A 202 8.34 -7.01 -8.96
N LEU A 203 8.56 -8.31 -9.07
CA LEU A 203 9.06 -8.96 -10.28
C LEU A 203 8.11 -10.12 -10.60
N ALA A 204 7.51 -10.11 -11.78
CA ALA A 204 6.54 -11.12 -12.17
C ALA A 204 6.88 -11.73 -13.53
N GLU A 205 6.61 -13.01 -13.70
CA GLU A 205 6.69 -13.72 -14.98
C GLU A 205 5.54 -14.71 -15.13
N TRP A 206 5.04 -14.86 -16.36
CA TRP A 206 4.20 -15.98 -16.73
C TRP A 206 5.07 -17.14 -17.23
N ASP A 207 5.14 -18.22 -16.46
CA ASP A 207 5.80 -19.45 -16.88
C ASP A 207 4.84 -20.27 -17.75
N ALA A 208 5.00 -20.16 -19.06
CA ALA A 208 4.18 -20.86 -20.04
C ALA A 208 4.36 -22.39 -20.00
N ARG A 209 5.45 -22.92 -19.41
CA ARG A 209 5.66 -24.38 -19.31
C ARG A 209 4.82 -24.98 -18.19
N GLU A 210 4.66 -24.21 -17.11
CA GLU A 210 3.93 -24.61 -15.91
C GLU A 210 2.49 -24.05 -15.87
N ASP A 211 2.08 -23.27 -16.87
CA ASP A 211 0.80 -22.54 -16.91
C ASP A 211 0.59 -21.71 -15.63
N ARG A 212 1.65 -21.00 -15.20
CA ARG A 212 1.72 -20.41 -13.86
C ARG A 212 2.32 -19.02 -13.85
N LEU A 213 1.64 -18.09 -13.19
CA LEU A 213 2.15 -16.79 -12.79
C LEU A 213 3.06 -16.93 -11.55
N VAL A 214 4.30 -16.48 -11.66
CA VAL A 214 5.26 -16.41 -10.55
C VAL A 214 5.51 -14.93 -10.23
N VAL A 215 5.27 -14.55 -8.98
CA VAL A 215 5.45 -13.17 -8.49
C VAL A 215 6.42 -13.18 -7.31
N TYR A 216 7.52 -12.46 -7.45
CA TYR A 216 8.39 -12.07 -6.36
C TYR A 216 7.98 -10.68 -5.89
N SER A 217 7.54 -10.55 -4.63
CA SER A 217 7.16 -9.25 -4.07
C SER A 217 7.85 -9.02 -2.73
N ALA A 218 8.27 -7.79 -2.48
CA ALA A 218 8.70 -7.34 -1.16
C ALA A 218 7.48 -7.15 -0.25
N SER A 219 6.81 -8.25 0.09
CA SER A 219 5.52 -8.26 0.79
C SER A 219 5.60 -8.91 2.17
N GLN A 220 4.85 -8.37 3.13
CA GLN A 220 4.59 -8.98 4.45
C GLN A 220 3.37 -9.92 4.43
N ILE A 221 2.61 -9.93 3.33
CA ILE A 221 1.33 -10.63 3.21
C ILE A 221 1.24 -11.52 1.95
N PRO A 222 2.25 -12.36 1.63
CA PRO A 222 2.33 -13.07 0.35
C PRO A 222 1.13 -13.99 0.05
N HIS A 223 0.49 -14.56 1.08
CA HIS A 223 -0.71 -15.38 0.91
C HIS A 223 -1.96 -14.55 0.58
N ILE A 224 -2.10 -13.35 1.17
CA ILE A 224 -3.20 -12.43 0.84
C ILE A 224 -3.00 -11.93 -0.59
N LEU A 225 -1.77 -11.54 -0.95
CA LEU A 225 -1.44 -11.14 -2.32
C LEU A 225 -1.78 -12.25 -3.32
N LYS A 226 -1.44 -13.51 -3.02
CA LYS A 226 -1.82 -14.64 -3.88
C LYS A 226 -3.32 -14.71 -4.11
N ASN A 227 -4.14 -14.55 -3.07
CA ASN A 227 -5.59 -14.58 -3.19
C ASN A 227 -6.11 -13.41 -4.02
N ALA A 228 -5.59 -12.21 -3.77
CA ALA A 228 -5.94 -11.02 -4.54
C ALA A 228 -5.60 -11.16 -6.03
N LEU A 229 -4.42 -11.72 -6.36
CA LEU A 229 -4.05 -12.03 -7.74
C LEU A 229 -5.03 -13.01 -8.40
N CYS A 230 -5.47 -14.04 -7.67
CA CYS A 230 -6.46 -14.99 -8.19
C CYS A 230 -7.80 -14.30 -8.47
N GLU A 231 -8.26 -13.47 -7.53
CA GLU A 231 -9.53 -12.75 -7.63
C GLU A 231 -9.51 -11.68 -8.72
N CYS A 232 -8.54 -10.76 -8.69
CA CYS A 232 -8.43 -9.67 -9.64
C CYS A 232 -8.18 -10.16 -11.07
N LEU A 233 -7.33 -11.19 -11.26
CA LEU A 233 -6.92 -11.66 -12.59
C LEU A 233 -7.72 -12.87 -13.08
N GLY A 234 -8.69 -13.36 -12.31
CA GLY A 234 -9.49 -14.54 -12.67
C GLY A 234 -8.67 -15.85 -12.75
N LEU A 235 -7.54 -15.94 -12.04
CA LEU A 235 -6.65 -17.09 -12.05
C LEU A 235 -7.00 -18.12 -10.97
N ARG A 236 -6.74 -19.40 -11.25
CA ARG A 236 -6.88 -20.46 -10.23
C ARG A 236 -5.73 -20.40 -9.24
N GLN A 237 -5.99 -20.80 -7.99
CA GLN A 237 -5.01 -20.86 -6.91
C GLN A 237 -3.73 -21.65 -7.24
N ASN A 238 -3.80 -22.67 -8.09
CA ASN A 238 -2.63 -23.43 -8.53
C ASN A 238 -1.82 -22.75 -9.65
N GLN A 239 -2.41 -21.78 -10.35
CA GLN A 239 -1.77 -20.98 -11.40
C GLN A 239 -1.03 -19.76 -10.84
N VAL A 240 -1.05 -19.52 -9.52
CA VAL A 240 -0.35 -18.38 -8.90
C VAL A 240 0.65 -18.86 -7.85
N ARG A 241 1.89 -18.38 -7.94
CA ARG A 241 2.92 -18.55 -6.92
C ARG A 241 3.49 -17.20 -6.53
N VAL A 242 3.30 -16.83 -5.26
CA VAL A 242 3.91 -15.63 -4.67
C VAL A 242 5.11 -16.05 -3.81
N VAL A 243 6.23 -15.35 -3.96
CA VAL A 243 7.46 -15.54 -3.19
C VAL A 243 7.85 -14.20 -2.58
N ALA A 244 7.89 -14.13 -1.24
CA ALA A 244 8.53 -13.03 -0.53
C ALA A 244 9.98 -13.44 -0.21
N PRO A 245 10.99 -12.82 -0.83
CA PRO A 245 12.39 -13.12 -0.54
C PRO A 245 12.82 -12.34 0.73
N ASP A 246 14.12 -12.01 0.90
CA ASP A 246 14.50 -11.09 1.98
C ASP A 246 13.83 -9.72 1.75
N VAL A 247 13.38 -9.06 2.83
CA VAL A 247 12.69 -7.77 2.79
C VAL A 247 13.43 -6.76 3.65
N GLY A 248 13.84 -5.64 3.05
CA GLY A 248 14.62 -4.55 3.64
C GLY A 248 13.78 -3.61 4.51
N GLY A 249 12.98 -4.18 5.41
CA GLY A 249 12.02 -3.48 6.25
C GLY A 249 10.67 -3.28 5.55
N GLY A 250 9.60 -3.35 6.36
CA GLY A 250 8.22 -3.14 5.88
C GLY A 250 7.42 -2.20 6.78
N PHE A 251 7.50 -2.39 8.10
CA PHE A 251 6.94 -1.47 9.12
C PHE A 251 5.45 -1.16 8.93
N GLY A 252 4.69 -2.07 8.31
CA GLY A 252 3.26 -1.91 8.03
C GLY A 252 2.96 -1.51 6.58
N TYR A 253 3.85 -0.78 5.91
CA TYR A 253 3.65 -0.37 4.52
C TYR A 253 3.58 -1.58 3.56
N LYS A 254 4.48 -2.56 3.75
CA LYS A 254 4.46 -3.80 2.95
C LYS A 254 3.42 -4.83 3.44
N CYS A 255 2.53 -4.43 4.37
CA CYS A 255 1.42 -5.22 4.87
C CYS A 255 0.06 -4.72 4.34
N VAL A 256 0.07 -3.81 3.37
CA VAL A 256 -1.09 -3.44 2.56
C VAL A 256 -0.95 -4.04 1.16
N LEU A 257 -2.07 -4.34 0.52
CA LEU A 257 -2.08 -4.78 -0.88
C LEU A 257 -1.87 -3.55 -1.77
N LEU A 258 -0.82 -3.55 -2.59
CA LEU A 258 -0.53 -2.44 -3.51
C LEU A 258 -1.11 -2.74 -4.90
N PRO A 259 -1.70 -1.74 -5.60
CA PRO A 259 -2.09 -1.87 -7.00
C PRO A 259 -0.97 -2.41 -7.89
N GLU A 260 0.27 -1.96 -7.67
CA GLU A 260 1.47 -2.43 -8.37
C GLU A 260 1.67 -3.95 -8.28
N GLU A 261 1.27 -4.56 -7.17
CA GLU A 261 1.37 -6.01 -6.97
C GLU A 261 0.33 -6.79 -7.79
N ILE A 262 -0.63 -6.11 -8.45
CA ILE A 262 -1.62 -6.70 -9.34
C ILE A 262 -1.32 -6.37 -10.81
N TYR A 263 -1.14 -5.09 -11.15
CA TYR A 263 -0.97 -4.71 -12.55
C TYR A 263 0.40 -5.06 -13.12
N ILE A 264 1.48 -5.10 -12.32
CA ILE A 264 2.79 -5.56 -12.83
C ILE A 264 2.73 -7.04 -13.26
N PRO A 265 2.16 -7.97 -12.45
CA PRO A 265 1.89 -9.33 -12.90
C PRO A 265 0.98 -9.44 -14.12
N TRP A 266 -0.10 -8.65 -14.19
CA TRP A 266 -0.96 -8.62 -15.37
C TRP A 266 -0.19 -8.19 -16.62
N VAL A 267 0.58 -7.11 -16.56
CA VAL A 267 1.42 -6.65 -17.68
C VAL A 267 2.41 -7.75 -18.11
N ALA A 268 3.04 -8.46 -17.17
CA ALA A 268 3.94 -9.57 -17.47
C ALA A 268 3.25 -10.70 -18.27
N MET A 269 1.97 -10.97 -18.01
CA MET A 269 1.17 -11.92 -18.79
C MET A 269 0.90 -11.43 -20.22
N GLN A 270 0.66 -10.12 -20.39
CA GLN A 270 0.43 -9.52 -21.70
C GLN A 270 1.66 -9.60 -22.60
N VAL A 271 2.81 -9.19 -22.07
CA VAL A 271 4.07 -9.13 -22.85
C VAL A 271 4.82 -10.46 -22.91
N LYS A 272 4.39 -11.47 -22.12
CA LYS A 272 5.00 -12.80 -22.02
C LYS A 272 6.52 -12.74 -21.77
N ARG A 273 6.94 -11.77 -20.96
CA ARG A 273 8.31 -11.54 -20.49
C ARG A 273 8.25 -11.22 -18.99
N PRO A 274 9.32 -11.49 -18.23
CA PRO A 274 9.40 -11.00 -16.87
C PRO A 274 9.31 -9.46 -16.85
N VAL A 275 8.56 -8.91 -15.90
CA VAL A 275 8.43 -7.46 -15.71
C VAL A 275 8.77 -7.14 -14.27
N ARG A 276 9.63 -6.13 -14.09
CA ARG A 276 10.09 -5.67 -12.79
C ARG A 276 9.71 -4.21 -12.58
N TRP A 277 9.17 -3.93 -11.40
CA TRP A 277 9.03 -2.59 -10.86
C TRP A 277 9.76 -2.51 -9.53
N ILE A 278 10.58 -1.47 -9.38
CA ILE A 278 11.24 -1.13 -8.12
C ILE A 278 10.85 0.31 -7.81
N GLN A 279 10.22 0.51 -6.66
CA GLN A 279 9.80 1.82 -6.18
C GLN A 279 11.02 2.66 -5.81
N ASP A 280 11.15 3.84 -6.40
CA ASP A 280 12.13 4.81 -5.94
C ASP A 280 11.67 5.55 -4.66
N ARG A 281 12.57 6.34 -4.05
CA ARG A 281 12.23 7.04 -2.80
C ARG A 281 11.17 8.13 -2.99
N ARG A 282 11.12 8.78 -4.16
CA ARG A 282 10.13 9.82 -4.46
C ARG A 282 8.75 9.19 -4.61
N GLU A 283 8.64 8.12 -5.39
CA GLU A 283 7.42 7.31 -5.49
C GLU A 283 6.95 6.90 -4.09
N HIS A 284 7.86 6.36 -3.28
CA HIS A 284 7.55 5.94 -1.91
C HIS A 284 6.99 7.08 -1.05
N LEU A 285 7.64 8.25 -0.99
CA LEU A 285 7.18 9.36 -0.17
C LEU A 285 5.85 9.96 -0.64
N VAL A 286 5.50 9.78 -1.91
CA VAL A 286 4.26 10.31 -2.50
C VAL A 286 3.10 9.31 -2.37
N THR A 287 3.35 8.02 -2.60
CA THR A 287 2.28 7.03 -2.81
C THR A 287 2.18 5.96 -1.73
N ALA A 288 3.16 5.85 -0.83
CA ALA A 288 3.11 4.85 0.22
C ALA A 288 1.96 5.11 1.20
N ALA A 289 1.48 4.03 1.82
CA ALA A 289 0.52 4.14 2.92
C ALA A 289 1.13 4.96 4.06
N ASN A 290 0.43 6.02 4.44
CA ASN A 290 0.79 6.85 5.58
C ASN A 290 0.07 6.37 6.84
N ALA A 291 0.48 6.90 7.99
CA ALA A 291 -0.13 6.55 9.27
C ALA A 291 -0.32 7.79 10.16
N ARG A 292 -1.13 7.62 11.21
CA ARG A 292 -1.22 8.48 12.40
C ARG A 292 -1.88 9.84 12.24
N GLU A 293 -2.36 10.23 11.05
CA GLU A 293 -3.10 11.49 10.91
C GLU A 293 -4.47 11.39 11.59
N HIS A 294 -4.52 11.76 12.86
CA HIS A 294 -5.68 11.53 13.71
C HIS A 294 -6.00 12.81 14.48
N HIS A 295 -7.29 13.04 14.73
CA HIS A 295 -7.79 14.10 15.61
C HIS A 295 -8.63 13.47 16.71
N TYR A 296 -8.22 13.72 17.94
CA TYR A 296 -8.87 13.21 19.14
C TYR A 296 -9.40 14.37 19.97
N SER A 297 -10.68 14.34 20.33
CA SER A 297 -11.23 15.13 21.43
C SER A 297 -11.52 14.17 22.57
N VAL A 298 -10.76 14.25 23.66
CA VAL A 298 -10.82 13.27 24.76
C VAL A 298 -11.16 13.96 26.07
N THR A 299 -12.16 13.44 26.77
CA THR A 299 -12.57 13.88 28.11
C THR A 299 -12.36 12.76 29.11
N LEU A 300 -11.52 13.02 30.12
CA LEU A 300 -11.30 12.13 31.25
C LEU A 300 -12.09 12.62 32.45
N HIS A 301 -12.79 11.71 33.11
CA HIS A 301 -13.55 11.96 34.33
C HIS A 301 -12.91 11.22 35.50
N ALA A 302 -12.73 11.91 36.63
CA ALA A 302 -12.09 11.38 37.82
C ALA A 302 -12.70 11.94 39.11
N GLN A 303 -12.43 11.26 40.22
CA GLN A 303 -12.65 11.77 41.56
C GLN A 303 -11.54 12.78 41.95
N PRO A 304 -11.77 13.64 42.96
CA PRO A 304 -10.75 14.59 43.43
C PRO A 304 -9.44 13.95 43.92
N ASP A 305 -9.45 12.67 44.28
CA ASP A 305 -8.27 11.90 44.69
C ASP A 305 -7.49 11.28 43.52
N GLY A 306 -7.95 11.49 42.28
CA GLY A 306 -7.34 10.95 41.06
C GLY A 306 -7.89 9.60 40.62
N THR A 307 -8.86 9.02 41.32
CA THR A 307 -9.51 7.78 40.90
C THR A 307 -10.22 7.96 39.55
N PHE A 308 -9.83 7.17 38.55
CA PHE A 308 -10.43 7.18 37.22
C PHE A 308 -11.87 6.67 37.26
N VAL A 309 -12.79 7.42 36.64
CA VAL A 309 -14.21 7.07 36.50
C VAL A 309 -14.54 6.70 35.06
N GLY A 310 -14.07 7.49 34.11
CA GLY A 310 -14.54 7.38 32.73
C GLY A 310 -13.68 8.12 31.71
N LEU A 311 -13.81 7.69 30.46
CA LEU A 311 -13.21 8.33 29.30
C LEU A 311 -14.24 8.41 28.18
N GLU A 312 -14.43 9.60 27.64
CA GLU A 312 -15.17 9.84 26.40
C GLU A 312 -14.18 10.34 25.34
N ALA A 313 -14.33 9.89 24.09
CA ALA A 313 -13.47 10.33 23.01
C ALA A 313 -14.21 10.38 21.68
N ASP A 314 -14.11 11.51 20.98
CA ASP A 314 -14.44 11.65 19.57
C ASP A 314 -13.15 11.56 18.75
N ILE A 315 -13.14 10.68 17.75
CA ILE A 315 -11.93 10.35 16.98
C ILE A 315 -12.26 10.45 15.48
N ILE A 316 -11.49 11.26 14.77
CA ILE A 316 -11.53 11.36 13.30
C ILE A 316 -10.15 10.95 12.76
N VAL A 317 -10.14 10.09 11.74
CA VAL A 317 -8.96 9.47 11.10
C VAL A 317 -9.12 9.55 9.59
#